data_AF-A0A8T6V4Q1-F1
#
_entry.id   AF-A0A8T6V4Q1-F1
#
_cell.length_a   1.000
_cell.length_b   1.000
_cell.length_c   1.000
_cell.angle_alpha   90.00
_cell.angle_beta   90.00
_cell.angle_gamma   90.00
#
_symmetry.space_group_name_H-M   'P 1'
#
loop_
_entity.id
_entity.type
_entity.pdbx_description
1 polymer ?
#
loop_
_entity_poly.entity_id
_entity_poly.type
_entity_poly.pdbx_seq_one_letter_code
_entity_poly.pdbx_strand_id
1 'polypeptide(L)' 'MRLSKYIQVLQEIEEKYGGDLEMIYAIDEEGNAFHPVHYKPNAGCYTRHFNEFYPVGTRDFDDLSEEANCVCVN' A
#
# COMPACT_ATOMS: atom_id res chain seq x y z
N MET A 1 -6.73 14.50 -1.08
CA MET A 1 -7.21 14.27 0.32
C MET A 1 -6.71 15.41 1.20
N ARG A 2 -7.42 15.83 2.27
CA ARG A 2 -6.88 16.82 3.22
C ARG A 2 -5.77 16.18 4.06
N LEU A 3 -4.72 16.94 4.39
CA LEU A 3 -3.57 16.42 5.16
C LEU A 3 -3.99 15.79 6.49
N SER A 4 -4.95 16.38 7.20
CA SER A 4 -5.49 15.81 8.44
C SER A 4 -6.10 14.41 8.26
N LYS A 5 -6.79 14.19 7.15
CA LYS A 5 -7.39 12.89 6.81
C LYS A 5 -6.34 11.87 6.37
N TYR A 6 -5.26 12.34 5.75
CA TYR A 6 -4.11 11.50 5.40
C TYR A 6 -3.43 10.95 6.67
N ILE A 7 -3.17 11.82 7.64
CA ILE A 7 -2.57 11.44 8.93
C ILE A 7 -3.45 10.46 9.69
N GLN A 8 -4.77 10.69 9.71
CA GLN A 8 -5.73 9.76 10.34
C GLN A 8 -5.62 8.34 9.76
N VAL A 9 -5.53 8.21 8.44
CA VAL A 9 -5.41 6.89 7.80
C VAL A 9 -4.10 6.20 8.16
N LEU A 10 -2.99 6.95 8.25
CA LEU A 10 -1.72 6.37 8.71
C LEU A 10 -1.78 5.87 10.15
N GLN A 11 -2.42 6.63 11.05
CA GLN A 11 -2.63 6.22 12.44
C GLN A 11 -3.51 4.96 12.53
N GLU A 12 -4.58 4.88 11.74
CA GLU A 12 -5.44 3.68 11.67
C GLU A 12 -4.65 2.44 11.19
N ILE A 13 -3.73 2.62 10.24
CA ILE A 13 -2.87 1.53 9.75
C ILE A 13 -1.87 1.10 10.83
N GLU A 14 -1.23 2.05 11.50
CA GLU A 14 -0.28 1.79 12.60
C GLU A 14 -0.95 1.06 13.77
N GLU A 15 -2.15 1.49 14.18
CA GLU A 15 -2.94 0.84 15.24
C GLU A 15 -3.35 -0.59 14.88
N LYS A 16 -3.63 -0.86 13.60
CA LYS A 16 -4.17 -2.14 13.13
C LYS A 16 -3.10 -3.19 12.83
N TYR A 17 -1.97 -2.78 12.28
CA TYR A 17 -0.93 -3.69 11.79
C TYR A 17 0.40 -3.58 12.54
N GLY A 18 0.54 -2.60 13.45
CA GLY A 18 1.80 -2.31 14.13
C GLY A 18 2.78 -1.48 13.28
N GLY A 19 3.87 -1.04 13.90
CA GLY A 19 4.87 -0.15 13.30
C GLY A 19 5.91 -0.83 12.42
N ASP A 20 5.83 -2.14 12.20
CA ASP A 20 6.88 -2.94 11.55
C ASP A 20 6.65 -3.20 10.05
N LEU A 21 5.62 -2.59 9.43
CA LEU A 21 5.36 -2.74 7.99
C LEU A 21 6.34 -1.92 7.14
N GLU A 22 6.76 -2.47 6.01
CA GLU A 22 7.61 -1.77 5.05
C GLU A 22 6.84 -0.66 4.32
N MET A 23 7.43 0.54 4.22
CA MET A 23 6.86 1.64 3.44
C MET A 23 7.34 1.57 2.00
N ILE A 24 6.40 1.42 1.05
CA ILE A 24 6.68 1.42 -0.39
C ILE A 24 6.14 2.71 -0.99
N TYR A 25 7.02 3.44 -1.65
CA TYR A 25 6.68 4.64 -2.41
C TYR A 25 6.79 4.34 -3.91
N ALA A 26 5.83 4.84 -4.69
CA ALA A 26 5.93 4.84 -6.15
C ALA A 26 6.31 6.26 -6.59
N ILE A 27 7.54 6.43 -7.09
CA ILE A 27 7.93 7.63 -7.83
C ILE A 27 7.91 7.22 -9.30
N ASP A 28 7.09 7.87 -10.12
CA ASP A 28 7.24 7.74 -11.56
C ASP A 28 8.54 8.47 -11.96
N GLU A 29 9.46 7.76 -12.61
CA GLU A 29 10.69 8.37 -13.15
C GLU A 29 10.50 8.92 -14.57
N GLU A 30 9.36 8.67 -15.21
CA GLU A 30 9.18 8.87 -16.66
C GLU A 30 7.92 9.63 -17.09
N GLY A 31 6.94 9.89 -16.22
CA GLY A 31 5.72 10.67 -16.53
C GLY A 31 4.84 10.14 -17.68
N ASN A 32 5.16 8.98 -18.28
CA ASN A 32 4.56 8.49 -19.53
C ASN A 32 3.53 7.39 -19.33
N ALA A 33 3.33 6.89 -18.11
CA ALA A 33 2.42 5.79 -17.81
C ALA A 33 1.36 6.20 -16.79
N PHE A 34 0.09 6.02 -17.16
CA PHE A 34 -1.06 6.22 -16.27
C PHE A 34 -1.23 4.99 -15.38
N HIS A 35 -0.49 4.94 -14.28
CA HIS A 35 -0.72 3.92 -13.25
C HIS A 35 -1.89 4.33 -12.34
N PRO A 36 -2.67 3.36 -11.80
CA PRO A 36 -3.66 3.65 -10.78
C PRO A 36 -2.98 4.23 -9.54
N VAL A 37 -3.03 5.55 -9.39
CA VAL A 37 -2.53 6.23 -8.20
C VAL A 37 -3.47 5.92 -7.05
N HIS A 38 -3.04 5.07 -6.12
CA HIS A 38 -3.71 4.90 -4.83
C HIS A 38 -3.54 6.20 -4.02
N TYR A 39 -4.51 7.12 -4.13
CA TYR A 39 -4.51 8.43 -3.43
C TYR A 39 -4.54 8.37 -1.90
N LYS A 40 -4.57 7.17 -1.32
CA LYS A 40 -4.63 6.94 0.13
C LYS A 40 -3.56 5.93 0.50
N PRO A 41 -2.89 6.13 1.65
CA PRO A 41 -2.09 5.08 2.26
C PRO A 41 -2.92 3.82 2.38
N ASN A 42 -2.36 2.69 1.95
CA ASN A 42 -3.07 1.43 1.99
C ASN A 42 -2.13 0.29 2.37
N ALA A 43 -2.56 -0.54 3.31
CA ALA A 43 -1.85 -1.77 3.63
C ALA A 43 -2.11 -2.81 2.54
N GLY A 44 -1.13 -3.67 2.27
CA GLY A 44 -1.24 -4.70 1.26
C GLY A 44 -0.08 -5.68 1.28
N CYS A 45 -0.12 -6.60 0.33
CA CYS A 45 0.96 -7.54 0.07
C CYS A 45 1.74 -7.06 -1.16
N TYR A 46 3.02 -6.75 -0.98
CA TYR A 46 3.94 -6.53 -2.06
C TYR A 46 4.71 -7.81 -2.34
N THR A 47 4.75 -8.18 -3.61
CA THR A 47 5.46 -9.38 -4.07
C THR A 47 6.63 -9.00 -4.94
N ARG A 48 7.84 -9.32 -4.48
CA ARG A 48 9.06 -9.05 -5.26
C ARG A 48 9.10 -9.85 -6.57
N HIS A 49 8.41 -11.00 -6.64
CA HIS A 49 8.38 -11.84 -7.83
C HIS A 49 7.67 -11.16 -9.01
N PHE A 50 6.53 -10.50 -8.75
CA PHE A 50 5.78 -9.77 -9.78
C PHE A 50 6.09 -8.27 -9.79
N ASN A 51 6.83 -7.77 -8.79
CA ASN A 51 7.07 -6.34 -8.58
C ASN A 51 5.74 -5.56 -8.48
N GLU A 52 4.73 -6.18 -7.85
CA GLU A 52 3.36 -5.70 -7.76
C GLU A 52 2.89 -5.61 -6.31
N PHE A 53 2.10 -4.57 -6.01
CA PHE A 53 1.42 -4.35 -4.75
C PHE A 53 -0.06 -4.69 -4.88
N TYR A 54 -0.57 -5.52 -3.96
CA TYR A 54 -1.97 -5.90 -3.89
C TYR A 54 -2.63 -5.33 -2.61
N PRO A 55 -3.58 -4.40 -2.73
CA PRO A 55 -4.30 -3.86 -1.58
C PRO A 55 -5.09 -4.93 -0.83
N VAL A 56 -5.16 -4.83 0.51
CA VAL A 56 -6.02 -5.70 1.32
C VAL A 56 -7.47 -5.63 0.79
N GLY A 57 -8.08 -6.80 0.55
CA GLY A 57 -9.47 -6.93 0.09
C GLY A 57 -9.70 -6.84 -1.42
N THR A 58 -8.66 -6.83 -2.26
CA THR A 58 -8.81 -6.70 -3.74
C THR A 58 -8.67 -8.00 -4.55
N ARG A 59 -8.20 -9.11 -3.96
CA ARG A 59 -8.22 -10.47 -4.54
C ARG A 59 -8.34 -11.52 -3.44
N ASP A 60 -8.89 -12.69 -3.78
CA ASP A 60 -8.78 -13.89 -2.94
C ASP A 60 -7.29 -14.20 -2.75
N PHE A 61 -6.81 -14.07 -1.51
CA PHE A 61 -5.42 -14.18 -1.08
C PHE A 61 -4.91 -15.64 -1.06
N ASP A 62 -5.50 -16.54 -1.85
CA ASP A 62 -5.25 -17.99 -1.74
C ASP A 62 -3.79 -18.39 -2.04
N ASP A 63 -3.01 -17.57 -2.77
CA ASP A 63 -1.64 -17.90 -3.21
C ASP A 63 -0.51 -17.02 -2.62
N LEU A 64 -0.84 -15.95 -1.89
CA LEU A 64 0.14 -15.04 -1.29
C LEU A 64 -0.22 -14.87 0.16
N SER A 65 0.69 -15.26 1.07
CA SER A 65 0.53 -15.19 2.53
C SER A 65 -0.40 -14.04 2.93
N GLU A 66 -1.54 -14.38 3.51
CA GLU A 66 -2.71 -13.51 3.75
C GLU A 66 -2.42 -12.24 4.60
N GLU A 67 -1.19 -12.06 5.04
CA GLU A 67 -0.77 -10.98 5.92
C GLU A 67 -0.16 -9.82 5.11
N ALA A 68 -0.64 -8.61 5.40
CA ALA A 68 -0.05 -7.39 4.85
C ALA A 68 1.42 -7.30 5.30
N ASN A 69 2.33 -7.08 4.34
CA ASN A 69 3.77 -6.94 4.60
C ASN A 69 4.29 -5.52 4.35
N CYS A 70 3.46 -4.64 3.78
CA CYS A 70 3.85 -3.29 3.44
C CYS A 70 2.66 -2.33 3.38
N VAL A 71 2.99 -1.04 3.35
CA VAL A 71 2.06 0.07 3.16
C VAL A 71 2.49 0.83 1.91
N CYS A 72 1.58 0.96 0.95
CA CYS A 72 1.78 1.80 -0.23
C CYS A 72 1.42 3.26 0.10
N VAL A 73 2.34 4.17 -0.16
CA VAL A 73 2.19 5.62 -0.04
C VAL A 73 2.44 6.26 -1.42
N ASN A 74 1.45 7.01 -1.93
CA ASN A 74 1.63 7.94 -3.06
C ASN A 74 1.84 9.36 -2.58
#